data_AF-A0A059B841-F1
#
_entry.id   AF-A0A059B841-F1
#
_cell.length_a   1.000
_cell.length_b   1.000
_cell.length_c   1.000
_cell.angle_alpha   90.00
_cell.angle_beta   90.00
_cell.angle_gamma   90.00
#
_symmetry.space_group_name_H-M   'P 1'
#
loop_
_entity.id
_entity.type
_entity.pdbx_description
1 polymer ?
#
loop_
_entity_poly.entity_id
_entity_poly.type
_entity_poly.pdbx_seq_one_letter_code
_entity_poly.pdbx_strand_id
1 'polypeptide(L)'
;MELQIKVAQAVHVLNHDAQSCNRVAANQWLVQFQQTDAVWEVATSLLTSDHLRSSDLEVEFFAAQILKRKIQNEGHCLQLGAKEALLNALLVAARRFSSGPPQLLTQICLALSALIVHAAEHEKPIEQLFYSLQNLQSQDGGNLAVLEMLTVLPEEIVDNQNADCRLSAACRSHHGQELLAQTPMVLEFLLQQSEKGFDGVMQLPEQNRKILRCLLSWVRAGCFSEIPQGSLSAHPLLNVVFNSLQVSSSFDSAIEVLTELITRHEGLPPVLLSRIHFLKEMLLLPALTNGDEKVIGGLARLLSEIGQAAPALIAEASTEALALAEALLSCVKFPSEDWEIADSTLQFWSTLASFMLGLDVDIANIRKHFEDVFISIFSALLDALLFRAQVDESTFNDDSGVVDLPDGLAQFRMNLVELLVDICQLLGSAAFMQKIFCGGWMPVNAPPPWKEVEAKLFALNV
;
A
#
# COMPACT_ATOMS: atom_id res chain seq x y z
N MET A 1 42.97 7.01 5.13
CA MET A 1 43.26 6.48 3.77
C MET A 1 43.52 4.97 3.78
N GLU A 2 44.47 4.43 4.56
CA GLU A 2 44.75 2.98 4.56
C GLU A 2 43.54 2.10 4.96
N LEU A 3 42.80 2.48 6.01
CA LEU A 3 41.60 1.75 6.43
C LEU A 3 40.47 1.78 5.40
N GLN A 4 40.28 2.90 4.69
CA GLN A 4 39.27 3.02 3.62
C GLN A 4 39.55 2.02 2.49
N ILE A 5 40.83 1.89 2.11
CA ILE A 5 41.25 0.92 1.09
C ILE A 5 41.01 -0.51 1.56
N LYS A 6 41.30 -0.83 2.84
CA LYS A 6 41.03 -2.16 3.41
C LYS A 6 39.53 -2.48 3.44
N VAL A 7 38.68 -1.52 3.81
CA VAL A 7 37.22 -1.68 3.77
C VAL A 7 36.74 -1.92 2.34
N ALA A 8 37.19 -1.11 1.37
CA ALA A 8 36.82 -1.29 -0.03
C ALA A 8 37.23 -2.66 -0.58
N GLN A 9 38.45 -3.12 -0.26
CA GLN A 9 38.92 -4.46 -0.63
C GLN A 9 38.10 -5.57 0.01
N ALA A 10 37.80 -5.46 1.31
CA ALA A 10 37.00 -6.46 2.01
C ALA A 10 35.56 -6.55 1.47
N VAL A 11 34.93 -5.41 1.16
CA VAL A 11 33.61 -5.36 0.54
C VAL A 11 33.64 -6.01 -0.85
N HIS A 12 34.66 -5.68 -1.67
CA HIS A 12 34.82 -6.29 -2.98
C HIS A 12 35.02 -7.81 -2.91
N VAL A 13 35.85 -8.30 -1.98
CA VAL A 13 36.06 -9.74 -1.77
C VAL A 13 34.76 -10.41 -1.33
N LEU A 14 34.01 -9.79 -0.43
CA LEU A 14 32.74 -10.33 0.06
C LEU A 14 31.73 -10.58 -1.08
N ASN A 15 31.63 -9.65 -2.03
CA ASN A 15 30.63 -9.69 -3.09
C ASN A 15 31.09 -10.49 -4.33
N HIS A 16 32.39 -10.44 -4.68
CA HIS A 16 32.87 -10.91 -5.98
C HIS A 16 33.85 -12.11 -5.92
N ASP A 17 34.36 -12.49 -4.75
CA ASP A 17 35.32 -13.60 -4.66
C ASP A 17 34.64 -14.97 -4.86
N ALA A 18 35.17 -15.77 -5.77
CA ALA A 18 34.65 -17.09 -6.10
C ALA A 18 34.79 -18.10 -4.93
N GLN A 19 35.80 -17.94 -4.07
CA GLN A 19 36.06 -18.83 -2.96
C GLN A 19 35.23 -18.45 -1.73
N SER A 20 34.43 -19.40 -1.23
CA SER A 20 33.60 -19.18 -0.04
C SER A 20 34.41 -18.86 1.22
N CYS A 21 35.60 -19.43 1.37
CA CYS A 21 36.48 -19.17 2.52
C CYS A 21 36.94 -17.70 2.57
N ASN A 22 37.27 -17.09 1.43
CA ASN A 22 37.68 -15.68 1.37
C ASN A 22 36.51 -14.75 1.69
N ARG A 23 35.31 -15.05 1.18
CA ARG A 23 34.08 -14.29 1.51
C ARG A 23 33.76 -14.35 3.00
N VAL A 24 33.90 -15.52 3.62
CA VAL A 24 33.69 -15.68 5.08
C VAL A 24 34.73 -14.88 5.87
N ALA A 25 36.01 -14.94 5.49
CA ALA A 25 37.06 -14.17 6.14
C ALA A 25 36.85 -12.65 6.01
N ALA A 26 36.46 -12.17 4.82
CA ALA A 26 36.12 -10.77 4.59
C ALA A 26 34.92 -10.33 5.44
N ASN A 27 33.86 -11.15 5.50
CA ASN A 27 32.70 -10.87 6.35
C ASN A 27 33.08 -10.80 7.84
N GLN A 28 33.88 -11.75 8.33
CA GLN A 28 34.34 -11.75 9.73
C GLN A 28 35.14 -10.49 10.06
N TRP A 29 36.02 -10.07 9.16
CA TRP A 29 36.77 -8.84 9.32
C TRP A 29 35.86 -7.60 9.33
N LEU A 30 34.87 -7.53 8.44
CA LEU A 30 33.89 -6.43 8.40
C LEU A 30 33.03 -6.39 9.66
N VAL A 31 32.65 -7.55 10.22
CA VAL A 31 31.91 -7.65 11.50
C VAL A 31 32.78 -7.16 12.66
N GLN A 32 34.07 -7.47 12.68
CA GLN A 32 34.99 -6.93 13.68
C GLN A 32 35.18 -5.42 13.52
N PHE A 33 35.31 -4.96 12.28
CA PHE A 33 35.39 -3.53 11.97
C PHE A 33 34.17 -2.78 12.46
N GLN A 34 32.95 -3.33 12.31
CA GLN A 34 31.69 -2.75 12.80
C GLN A 34 31.71 -2.38 14.29
N GLN A 35 32.48 -3.11 15.10
CA GLN A 35 32.60 -2.90 16.55
C GLN A 35 33.58 -1.78 16.92
N THR A 36 34.35 -1.26 15.96
CA THR A 36 35.38 -0.25 16.23
C THR A 36 34.84 1.18 16.12
N ASP A 37 35.44 2.13 16.84
CA ASP A 37 35.11 3.56 16.73
C ASP A 37 35.53 4.17 15.38
N ALA A 38 36.52 3.54 14.71
CA ALA A 38 37.00 3.98 13.40
C ALA A 38 35.91 3.96 12.31
N VAL A 39 34.82 3.21 12.52
CA VAL A 39 33.67 3.15 11.61
C VAL A 39 33.08 4.54 11.35
N TRP A 40 32.94 5.37 12.39
CA TRP A 40 32.34 6.70 12.26
C TRP A 40 33.08 7.53 11.20
N GLU A 41 34.39 7.68 11.37
CA GLU A 41 35.21 8.48 10.46
C GLU A 41 35.32 7.84 9.07
N VAL A 42 35.59 6.52 9.02
CA VAL A 42 35.82 5.82 7.75
C VAL A 42 34.56 5.79 6.90
N ALA A 43 33.41 5.41 7.45
CA ALA A 43 32.17 5.34 6.69
C ALA A 43 31.68 6.73 6.25
N THR A 44 31.77 7.74 7.12
CA THR A 44 31.44 9.12 6.76
C THR A 44 32.35 9.64 5.65
N SER A 45 33.64 9.33 5.70
CA SER A 45 34.57 9.72 4.64
C SER A 45 34.32 8.98 3.32
N LEU A 46 33.94 7.69 3.35
CA LEU A 46 33.57 6.94 2.14
C LEU A 46 32.35 7.57 1.44
N LEU A 47 31.34 8.01 2.20
CA LEU A 47 30.15 8.66 1.64
C LEU A 47 30.40 10.07 1.10
N THR A 48 31.33 10.82 1.70
CA THR A 48 31.60 12.22 1.34
C THR A 48 32.77 12.40 0.36
N SER A 49 33.66 11.41 0.21
CA SER A 49 34.84 11.51 -0.66
C SER A 49 34.53 11.27 -2.13
N ASP A 50 34.94 12.21 -2.99
CA ASP A 50 34.82 12.12 -4.46
C ASP A 50 35.78 11.12 -5.13
N HIS A 51 36.74 10.56 -4.39
CA HIS A 51 37.91 9.88 -4.96
C HIS A 51 37.70 8.38 -5.26
N LEU A 52 36.68 7.75 -4.68
CA LEU A 52 36.43 6.30 -4.77
C LEU A 52 35.30 5.96 -5.75
N ARG A 53 35.30 6.56 -6.94
CA ARG A 53 34.31 6.24 -7.99
C ARG A 53 34.53 4.83 -8.55
N SER A 54 34.13 3.82 -7.80
CA SER A 54 33.82 2.50 -8.35
C SER A 54 32.47 2.58 -9.07
N SER A 55 32.31 1.85 -10.18
CA SER A 55 31.04 1.84 -10.93
C SER A 55 29.86 1.28 -10.13
N ASP A 56 30.15 0.47 -9.11
CA ASP A 56 29.16 -0.42 -8.49
C ASP A 56 28.63 0.13 -7.15
N LEU A 57 29.25 1.18 -6.59
CA LEU A 57 28.81 1.91 -5.37
C LEU A 57 28.54 1.02 -4.14
N GLU A 58 29.05 -0.21 -4.14
CA GLU A 58 28.85 -1.21 -3.08
C GLU A 58 29.49 -0.78 -1.76
N VAL A 59 30.63 -0.09 -1.85
CA VAL A 59 31.38 0.40 -0.68
C VAL A 59 30.61 1.52 0.02
N GLU A 60 30.01 2.43 -0.75
CA GLU A 60 29.14 3.49 -0.25
C GLU A 60 27.85 2.92 0.34
N PHE A 61 27.27 1.90 -0.30
CA PHE A 61 26.10 1.21 0.25
C PHE A 61 26.41 0.56 1.60
N PHE A 62 27.53 -0.17 1.69
CA PHE A 62 28.02 -0.73 2.95
C PHE A 62 28.26 0.37 4.00
N ALA A 63 28.86 1.49 3.61
CA ALA A 63 29.13 2.64 4.49
C ALA A 63 27.84 3.30 5.02
N ALA A 64 26.80 3.41 4.22
CA ALA A 64 25.49 3.90 4.68
C ALA A 64 24.83 2.92 5.65
N GLN A 65 24.84 1.62 5.32
CA GLN A 65 24.22 0.58 6.15
C GLN A 65 24.90 0.43 7.52
N ILE A 66 26.23 0.46 7.55
CA ILE A 66 27.00 0.35 8.78
C ILE A 66 26.80 1.58 9.67
N LEU A 67 26.73 2.79 9.09
CA LEU A 67 26.43 4.01 9.84
C LEU A 67 25.03 3.94 10.44
N LYS A 68 24.00 3.55 9.68
CA LYS A 68 22.64 3.35 10.22
C LYS A 68 22.67 2.48 11.47
N ARG A 69 23.27 1.28 11.37
CA ARG A 69 23.35 0.33 12.48
C ARG A 69 24.13 0.88 13.67
N LYS A 70 25.25 1.55 13.43
CA LYS A 70 26.08 2.11 14.50
C LYS A 70 25.37 3.27 15.22
N ILE A 71 24.63 4.10 14.49
CA ILE A 71 23.79 5.17 15.05
C ILE A 71 22.69 4.59 15.94
N GLN A 72 21.96 3.58 15.48
CA GLN A 72 20.90 2.94 16.26
C GLN A 72 21.45 2.31 17.56
N ASN A 73 22.68 1.76 17.53
CA ASN A 73 23.27 1.08 18.68
C ASN A 73 23.99 2.01 19.65
N GLU A 74 24.76 2.96 19.15
CA GLU A 74 25.77 3.74 19.88
C GLU A 74 25.63 5.26 19.67
N GLY A 75 24.63 5.73 18.91
CA GLY A 75 24.47 7.15 18.58
C GLY A 75 24.29 8.07 19.79
N HIS A 76 23.73 7.55 20.89
CA HIS A 76 23.59 8.26 22.16
C HIS A 76 24.94 8.53 22.85
N CYS A 77 26.00 7.77 22.54
CA CYS A 77 27.34 7.95 23.09
C CYS A 77 28.13 9.07 22.39
N LEU A 78 27.68 9.55 21.23
CA LEU A 78 28.37 10.61 20.48
C LEU A 78 28.24 11.95 21.21
N GLN A 79 29.30 12.76 21.17
CA GLN A 79 29.25 14.15 21.62
C GLN A 79 28.45 15.01 20.64
N LEU A 80 27.83 16.09 21.14
CA LEU A 80 27.01 17.00 20.34
C LEU A 80 27.69 17.46 19.03
N GLY A 81 28.93 17.93 19.11
CA GLY A 81 29.68 18.38 17.91
C GLY A 81 29.94 17.25 16.89
N ALA A 82 30.11 16.01 17.35
CA ALA A 82 30.27 14.86 16.46
C ALA A 82 28.94 14.49 15.78
N LYS A 83 27.81 14.64 16.49
CA LYS A 83 26.46 14.45 15.92
C LYS A 83 26.16 15.47 14.83
N GLU A 84 26.46 16.75 15.06
CA GLU A 84 26.28 17.82 14.08
C GLU A 84 27.16 17.62 12.84
N ALA A 85 28.42 17.22 13.03
CA ALA A 85 29.32 16.91 11.93
C ALA A 85 28.80 15.73 11.08
N LEU A 86 28.30 14.68 11.74
CA LEU A 86 27.72 13.52 11.08
C LEU A 86 26.43 13.87 10.33
N LEU A 87 25.55 14.69 10.92
CA LEU A 87 24.35 15.20 10.28
C LEU A 87 24.70 15.91 8.96
N ASN A 88 25.62 16.87 9.01
CA ASN A 88 26.06 17.61 7.84
C ASN A 88 26.68 16.70 6.78
N ALA A 89 27.50 15.72 7.19
CA ALA A 89 28.11 14.80 6.25
C ALA A 89 27.09 13.87 5.55
N LEU A 90 26.07 13.41 6.28
CA LEU A 90 24.98 12.62 5.70
C LEU A 90 24.10 13.46 4.76
N LEU A 91 23.84 14.73 5.07
CA LEU A 91 23.12 15.64 4.17
C LEU A 91 23.91 15.87 2.86
N VAL A 92 25.23 16.07 2.97
CA VAL A 92 26.12 16.18 1.80
C VAL A 92 26.10 14.89 0.97
N ALA A 93 26.16 13.72 1.62
CA ALA A 93 26.07 12.43 0.94
C ALA A 93 24.71 12.24 0.25
N ALA A 94 23.60 12.55 0.92
CA ALA A 94 22.26 12.45 0.36
C ALA A 94 22.12 13.33 -0.89
N ARG A 95 22.65 14.55 -0.86
CA ARG A 95 22.72 15.41 -2.04
C ARG A 95 23.50 14.74 -3.17
N ARG A 96 24.71 14.27 -2.87
CA ARG A 96 25.64 13.68 -3.84
C ARG A 96 25.01 12.48 -4.55
N PHE A 97 24.30 11.63 -3.81
CA PHE A 97 23.68 10.42 -4.34
C PHE A 97 22.21 10.58 -4.72
N SER A 98 21.69 11.82 -4.78
CA SER A 98 20.31 12.13 -5.18
C SER A 98 19.96 11.61 -6.58
N SER A 99 20.92 11.67 -7.51
CA SER A 99 20.81 11.11 -8.87
C SER A 99 21.50 9.74 -9.02
N GLY A 100 21.91 9.12 -7.91
CA GLY A 100 22.57 7.82 -7.88
C GLY A 100 21.59 6.64 -7.77
N PRO A 101 22.07 5.43 -7.44
CA PRO A 101 21.21 4.28 -7.19
C PRO A 101 20.21 4.58 -6.06
N PRO A 102 18.91 4.33 -6.27
CA PRO A 102 17.87 4.71 -5.30
C PRO A 102 18.09 4.04 -3.95
N GLN A 103 18.52 2.77 -3.94
CA GLN A 103 18.79 2.01 -2.73
C GLN A 103 19.88 2.65 -1.85
N LEU A 104 20.90 3.25 -2.45
CA LEU A 104 21.96 3.94 -1.70
C LEU A 104 21.42 5.20 -1.04
N LEU A 105 20.63 6.01 -1.77
CA LEU A 105 20.00 7.20 -1.22
C LEU A 105 19.08 6.83 -0.05
N THR A 106 18.23 5.80 -0.21
CA THR A 106 17.38 5.29 0.87
C THR A 106 18.20 4.91 2.10
N GLN A 107 19.32 4.18 1.95
CA GLN A 107 20.17 3.82 3.10
C GLN A 107 20.78 5.04 3.79
N ILE A 108 21.21 6.05 3.03
CA ILE A 108 21.73 7.31 3.59
C ILE A 108 20.62 8.05 4.36
N CYS A 109 19.42 8.17 3.78
CA CYS A 109 18.27 8.80 4.44
C CYS A 109 17.79 8.02 5.67
N LEU A 110 17.90 6.69 5.69
CA LEU A 110 17.64 5.86 6.87
C LEU A 110 18.69 6.07 7.96
N ALA A 111 19.98 6.19 7.60
CA ALA A 111 21.03 6.53 8.57
C ALA A 111 20.80 7.94 9.16
N LEU A 112 20.36 8.89 8.32
CA LEU A 112 19.98 10.24 8.74
C LEU A 112 18.76 10.21 9.68
N SER A 113 17.72 9.44 9.34
CA SER A 113 16.53 9.24 10.19
C SER A 113 16.90 8.65 11.55
N ALA A 114 17.75 7.62 11.55
CA ALA A 114 18.25 7.03 12.79
C ALA A 114 19.02 8.03 13.65
N LEU A 115 19.76 8.97 13.03
CA LEU A 115 20.49 10.02 13.76
C LEU A 115 19.52 10.96 14.46
N ILE A 116 18.49 11.41 13.74
CA ILE A 116 17.45 12.29 14.29
C ILE A 116 16.68 11.59 15.42
N VAL A 117 16.34 10.32 15.25
CA VAL A 117 15.48 9.58 16.19
C VAL A 117 16.23 9.07 17.43
N HIS A 118 17.49 8.61 17.29
CA HIS A 118 18.23 7.95 18.37
C HIS A 118 19.37 8.78 18.98
N ALA A 119 19.86 9.81 18.29
CA ALA A 119 21.02 10.58 18.74
C ALA A 119 20.67 12.02 19.10
N ALA A 120 19.45 12.49 18.82
CA ALA A 120 19.03 13.83 19.16
C ALA A 120 18.94 14.05 20.68
N GLU A 121 19.60 15.11 21.15
CA GLU A 121 19.48 15.64 22.51
C GLU A 121 18.63 16.93 22.55
N HIS A 122 18.28 17.47 21.38
CA HIS A 122 17.50 18.68 21.25
C HIS A 122 16.03 18.44 21.62
N GLU A 123 15.36 19.48 22.11
CA GLU A 123 13.92 19.42 22.38
C GLU A 123 13.10 19.15 21.11
N LYS A 124 13.63 19.51 19.92
CA LYS A 124 12.91 19.39 18.64
C LYS A 124 13.83 19.05 17.44
N PRO A 125 14.29 17.80 17.33
CA PRO A 125 15.24 17.40 16.29
C PRO A 125 14.65 17.26 14.89
N ILE A 126 13.36 16.97 14.75
CA ILE A 126 12.69 16.89 13.44
C ILE A 126 12.51 18.30 12.88
N GLU A 127 12.10 19.27 13.68
CA GLU A 127 12.00 20.67 13.26
C GLU A 127 13.36 21.19 12.75
N GLN A 128 14.46 20.87 13.44
CA GLN A 128 15.82 21.19 13.01
C GLN A 128 16.22 20.52 11.68
N LEU A 129 15.85 19.24 11.49
CA LEU A 129 16.06 18.55 10.23
C LEU A 129 15.34 19.29 9.09
N PHE A 130 14.08 19.71 9.29
CA PHE A 130 13.30 20.40 8.26
C PHE A 130 13.96 21.72 7.82
N TYR A 131 14.57 22.48 8.74
CA TYR A 131 15.38 23.65 8.36
C TYR A 131 16.58 23.27 7.47
N SER A 132 17.24 22.15 7.75
CA SER A 132 18.35 21.66 6.92
C SER A 132 17.87 21.17 5.55
N LEU A 133 16.68 20.56 5.48
CA LEU A 133 16.07 20.13 4.23
C LEU A 133 15.70 21.30 3.33
N GLN A 134 15.20 22.42 3.88
CA GLN A 134 14.94 23.63 3.09
C GLN A 134 16.22 24.16 2.42
N ASN A 135 17.35 24.15 3.14
CA ASN A 135 18.65 24.51 2.55
C ASN A 135 19.06 23.53 1.44
N LEU A 136 18.78 22.25 1.61
CA LEU A 136 19.05 21.22 0.61
C LEU A 136 18.20 21.40 -0.66
N GLN A 137 16.92 21.80 -0.53
CA GLN A 137 16.03 22.07 -1.67
C GLN A 137 16.56 23.17 -2.60
N SER A 138 17.26 24.17 -2.05
CA SER A 138 17.82 25.29 -2.83
C SER A 138 18.96 24.90 -3.78
N GLN A 139 19.37 23.62 -3.77
CA GLN A 139 20.54 23.12 -4.48
C GLN A 139 20.14 22.07 -5.52
N ASP A 140 20.85 22.03 -6.66
CA ASP A 140 20.56 21.07 -7.75
C ASP A 140 20.52 19.62 -7.23
N GLY A 141 19.46 18.88 -7.62
CA GLY A 141 19.21 17.50 -7.19
C GLY A 141 18.69 17.34 -5.75
N GLY A 142 18.64 18.42 -4.97
CA GLY A 142 18.26 18.41 -3.55
C GLY A 142 16.85 17.91 -3.30
N ASN A 143 15.90 18.23 -4.18
CA ASN A 143 14.49 17.84 -4.01
C ASN A 143 14.30 16.31 -3.99
N LEU A 144 15.13 15.54 -4.70
CA LEU A 144 15.05 14.07 -4.68
C LEU A 144 15.52 13.49 -3.35
N ALA A 145 16.62 14.02 -2.81
CA ALA A 145 17.11 13.64 -1.49
C ALA A 145 16.11 14.03 -0.39
N VAL A 146 15.49 15.21 -0.52
CA VAL A 146 14.43 15.67 0.39
C VAL A 146 13.22 14.75 0.31
N LEU A 147 12.75 14.40 -0.89
CA LEU A 147 11.61 13.51 -1.05
C LEU A 147 11.87 12.13 -0.42
N GLU A 148 13.06 11.56 -0.65
CA GLU A 148 13.44 10.29 -0.03
C GLU A 148 13.50 10.40 1.49
N MET A 149 14.11 11.47 2.02
CA MET A 149 14.18 11.73 3.46
C MET A 149 12.78 11.84 4.08
N LEU A 150 11.88 12.59 3.43
CA LEU A 150 10.49 12.73 3.87
C LEU A 150 9.71 11.42 3.74
N THR A 151 10.12 10.49 2.88
CA THR A 151 9.49 9.17 2.75
C THR A 151 9.92 8.23 3.88
N VAL A 152 11.22 8.18 4.18
CA VAL A 152 11.75 7.20 5.16
C VAL A 152 11.68 7.66 6.61
N LEU A 153 11.60 8.98 6.87
CA LEU A 153 11.55 9.51 8.25
C LEU A 153 10.30 9.03 9.00
N PRO A 154 9.06 9.12 8.44
CA PRO A 154 7.88 8.59 9.11
C PRO A 154 7.93 7.07 9.25
N GLU A 155 8.41 6.35 8.24
CA GLU A 155 8.57 4.88 8.27
C GLU A 155 9.46 4.46 9.46
N GLU A 156 10.62 5.09 9.65
CA GLU A 156 11.51 4.78 10.77
C GLU A 156 10.87 5.14 12.13
N ILE A 157 10.08 6.22 12.23
CA ILE A 157 9.40 6.58 13.49
C ILE A 157 8.25 5.62 13.82
N VAL A 158 7.51 5.15 12.81
CA VAL A 158 6.38 4.21 12.97
C VAL A 158 6.86 2.78 13.21
N ASP A 159 7.85 2.29 12.46
CA ASP A 159 8.39 0.94 12.62
C ASP A 159 9.02 0.72 14.01
N ASN A 160 9.64 1.77 14.58
CA ASN A 160 10.17 1.75 15.94
C ASN A 160 9.08 1.69 17.04
N GLN A 161 7.78 1.71 16.68
CA GLN A 161 6.67 1.51 17.63
C GLN A 161 6.36 0.03 17.86
N ASN A 162 6.69 -0.86 16.91
CA ASN A 162 6.29 -2.27 16.93
C ASN A 162 7.40 -3.25 17.37
N ALA A 163 8.67 -2.83 17.30
CA ALA A 163 9.82 -3.62 17.74
C ALA A 163 10.20 -3.34 19.20
N ASP A 164 10.96 -4.24 19.83
CA ASP A 164 11.66 -4.09 21.13
C ASP A 164 12.68 -2.93 21.09
N CYS A 165 12.17 -1.72 20.87
CA CYS A 165 12.97 -0.55 20.59
C CYS A 165 13.47 0.05 21.91
N ARG A 166 14.74 0.42 21.93
CA ARG A 166 15.42 1.05 23.09
C ARG A 166 14.87 2.42 23.47
N LEU A 167 13.96 2.99 22.67
CA LEU A 167 13.32 4.27 22.94
C LEU A 167 12.13 4.11 23.89
N SER A 168 11.94 5.09 24.78
CA SER A 168 10.77 5.11 25.65
C SER A 168 9.49 5.46 24.87
N ALA A 169 8.34 4.99 25.34
CA ALA A 169 7.05 5.31 24.72
C ALA A 169 6.78 6.83 24.66
N ALA A 170 7.23 7.59 25.67
CA ALA A 170 7.11 9.05 25.71
C ALA A 170 7.95 9.76 24.64
N CYS A 171 9.16 9.25 24.37
CA CYS A 171 10.00 9.77 23.30
C CYS A 171 9.38 9.50 21.92
N ARG A 172 8.79 8.30 21.72
CA ARG A 172 8.07 7.97 20.48
C ARG A 172 6.86 8.87 20.25
N SER A 173 6.04 9.11 21.28
CA SER A 173 4.89 10.02 21.15
C SER A 173 5.32 11.45 20.85
N HIS A 174 6.42 11.92 21.45
CA HIS A 174 6.96 13.25 21.20
C HIS A 174 7.43 13.41 19.74
N HIS A 175 8.24 12.47 19.24
CA HIS A 175 8.67 12.48 17.83
C HIS A 175 7.49 12.36 16.87
N GLY A 176 6.46 11.57 17.20
CA GLY A 176 5.24 11.49 16.39
C GLY A 176 4.51 12.84 16.30
N GLN A 177 4.34 13.53 17.44
CA GLN A 177 3.72 14.86 17.47
C GLN A 177 4.54 15.90 16.70
N GLU A 178 5.86 15.90 16.89
CA GLU A 178 6.77 16.81 16.19
C GLU A 178 6.78 16.57 14.69
N LEU A 179 6.75 15.29 14.25
CA LEU A 179 6.62 14.91 12.85
C LEU A 179 5.31 15.44 12.26
N LEU A 180 4.17 15.18 12.92
CA LEU A 180 2.87 15.59 12.44
C LEU A 180 2.71 17.12 12.37
N ALA A 181 3.38 17.87 13.24
CA ALA A 181 3.44 19.33 13.16
C ALA A 181 4.05 19.85 11.84
N GLN A 182 4.88 19.04 11.15
CA GLN A 182 5.48 19.39 9.86
C GLN A 182 4.62 19.03 8.66
N THR A 183 3.46 18.39 8.87
CA THR A 183 2.54 17.97 7.79
C THR A 183 2.26 19.08 6.76
N PRO A 184 1.92 20.34 7.14
CA PRO A 184 1.61 21.37 6.15
C PRO A 184 2.76 21.63 5.16
N MET A 185 4.00 21.68 5.66
CA MET A 185 5.19 21.91 4.82
C MET A 185 5.42 20.76 3.83
N VAL A 186 5.15 19.53 4.27
CA VAL A 186 5.31 18.33 3.42
C VAL A 186 4.26 18.30 2.33
N LEU A 187 2.99 18.55 2.67
CA LEU A 187 1.91 18.56 1.68
C LEU A 187 2.13 19.66 0.64
N GLU A 188 2.59 20.84 1.07
CA GLU A 188 2.97 21.91 0.16
C GLU A 188 4.14 21.50 -0.75
N PHE A 189 5.19 20.90 -0.19
CA PHE A 189 6.32 20.39 -0.96
C PHE A 189 5.87 19.37 -2.01
N LEU A 190 5.07 18.37 -1.63
CA LEU A 190 4.57 17.34 -2.55
C LEU A 190 3.72 17.94 -3.67
N LEU A 191 2.89 18.94 -3.35
CA LEU A 191 2.10 19.65 -4.35
C LEU A 191 2.99 20.39 -5.34
N GLN A 192 3.98 21.15 -4.85
CA GLN A 192 4.93 21.87 -5.70
C GLN A 192 5.72 20.92 -6.61
N GLN A 193 6.14 19.75 -6.10
CA GLN A 193 6.81 18.74 -6.92
C GLN A 193 5.86 18.17 -7.98
N SER A 194 4.58 17.94 -7.66
CA SER A 194 3.60 17.42 -8.61
C SER A 194 3.32 18.37 -9.79
N GLU A 195 3.43 19.69 -9.58
CA GLU A 195 3.15 20.70 -10.61
C GLU A 195 4.38 21.05 -11.47
N LYS A 196 5.55 21.19 -10.85
CA LYS A 196 6.75 21.76 -11.50
C LYS A 196 7.64 20.70 -12.17
N GLY A 197 7.52 19.43 -11.79
CA GLY A 197 8.46 18.39 -12.22
C GLY A 197 9.82 18.49 -11.51
N PHE A 198 10.56 17.39 -11.41
CA PHE A 198 11.97 17.41 -10.93
C PHE A 198 12.92 17.77 -12.07
N ASP A 199 13.13 19.06 -12.37
CA ASP A 199 14.19 19.64 -13.24
C ASP A 199 14.74 18.77 -14.40
N GLY A 200 13.88 18.02 -15.10
CA GLY A 200 14.25 17.13 -16.22
C GLY A 200 15.08 15.89 -15.88
N VAL A 201 15.36 15.57 -14.62
CA VAL A 201 16.22 14.43 -14.21
C VAL A 201 15.46 13.10 -14.16
N MET A 202 14.15 13.13 -13.90
CA MET A 202 13.29 11.95 -13.78
C MET A 202 12.12 11.99 -14.75
N GLN A 203 11.68 10.81 -15.21
CA GLN A 203 10.44 10.72 -15.99
C GLN A 203 9.24 11.02 -15.09
N LEU A 204 8.27 11.77 -15.61
CA LEU A 204 7.04 12.17 -14.90
C LEU A 204 6.32 10.99 -14.19
N PRO A 205 6.23 9.78 -14.75
CA PRO A 205 5.57 8.66 -14.07
C PRO A 205 6.34 8.12 -12.86
N GLU A 206 7.68 8.11 -12.90
CA GLU A 206 8.51 7.70 -11.77
C GLU A 206 8.47 8.73 -10.64
N GLN A 207 8.40 10.00 -11.01
CA GLN A 207 8.20 11.11 -10.09
C GLN A 207 6.88 10.95 -9.32
N ASN A 208 5.77 10.71 -10.02
CA ASN A 208 4.47 10.50 -9.37
C ASN A 208 4.51 9.34 -8.39
N ARG A 209 5.18 8.23 -8.75
CA ARG A 209 5.34 7.08 -7.85
C ARG A 209 6.08 7.45 -6.55
N LYS A 210 7.15 8.24 -6.63
CA LYS A 210 7.87 8.69 -5.42
C LYS A 210 7.03 9.66 -4.57
N ILE A 211 6.28 10.56 -5.22
CA ILE A 211 5.37 11.48 -4.51
C ILE A 211 4.29 10.68 -3.76
N LEU A 212 3.68 9.68 -4.41
CA LEU A 212 2.68 8.81 -3.79
C LEU A 212 3.26 7.97 -2.66
N ARG A 213 4.48 7.43 -2.79
CA ARG A 213 5.15 6.70 -1.71
C ARG A 213 5.41 7.59 -0.50
N CYS A 214 5.87 8.82 -0.72
CA CYS A 214 6.03 9.80 0.35
C CYS A 214 4.68 10.09 1.01
N LEU A 215 3.65 10.43 0.24
CA LEU A 215 2.30 10.68 0.77
C LEU A 215 1.80 9.50 1.60
N LEU A 216 1.94 8.28 1.11
CA LEU A 216 1.54 7.06 1.80
C LEU A 216 2.22 6.92 3.17
N SER A 217 3.53 7.16 3.23
CA SER A 217 4.31 7.11 4.48
C SER A 217 3.77 8.12 5.51
N TRP A 218 3.42 9.33 5.07
CA TRP A 218 2.82 10.35 5.93
C TRP A 218 1.40 9.99 6.38
N VAL A 219 0.58 9.43 5.49
CA VAL A 219 -0.77 8.95 5.83
C VAL A 219 -0.66 7.85 6.89
N ARG A 220 0.32 6.93 6.75
CA ARG A 220 0.64 5.89 7.73
C ARG A 220 1.05 6.41 9.08
N ALA A 221 1.80 7.50 9.11
CA ALA A 221 2.17 8.19 10.35
C ALA A 221 1.02 8.98 11.00
N GLY A 222 -0.14 9.10 10.34
CA GLY A 222 -1.31 9.79 10.86
C GLY A 222 -1.45 11.24 10.37
N CYS A 223 -0.86 11.60 9.23
CA CYS A 223 -1.14 12.90 8.63
C CYS A 223 -2.65 13.02 8.34
N PHE A 224 -3.17 14.26 8.34
CA PHE A 224 -4.60 14.57 8.30
C PHE A 224 -5.46 14.15 9.51
N SER A 225 -4.91 13.50 10.55
CA SER A 225 -5.68 13.18 11.77
C SER A 225 -6.17 14.43 12.53
N GLU A 226 -5.41 15.52 12.47
CA GLU A 226 -5.72 16.79 13.14
C GLU A 226 -6.42 17.81 12.22
N ILE A 227 -6.68 17.43 10.96
CA ILE A 227 -7.24 18.34 9.96
C ILE A 227 -8.77 18.40 10.11
N PRO A 228 -9.39 19.61 10.06
CA PRO A 228 -10.84 19.74 10.14
C PRO A 228 -11.55 18.87 9.10
N GLN A 229 -12.67 18.27 9.50
CA GLN A 229 -13.50 17.46 8.60
C GLN A 229 -13.84 18.25 7.33
N GLY A 230 -13.55 17.66 6.16
CA GLY A 230 -13.80 18.25 4.86
C GLY A 230 -12.65 19.05 4.23
N SER A 231 -11.53 19.33 4.92
CA SER A 231 -10.38 19.97 4.28
C SER A 231 -9.57 19.00 3.38
N LEU A 232 -9.55 17.71 3.72
CA LEU A 232 -8.92 16.67 2.89
C LEU A 232 -9.60 16.54 1.51
N SER A 233 -10.93 16.67 1.45
CA SER A 233 -11.70 16.50 0.21
C SER A 233 -11.42 17.59 -0.83
N ALA A 234 -11.11 18.80 -0.36
CA ALA A 234 -10.71 19.93 -1.18
C ALA A 234 -9.20 19.97 -1.46
N HIS A 235 -8.41 19.07 -0.86
CA HIS A 235 -6.96 19.13 -0.96
C HIS A 235 -6.49 18.75 -2.37
N PRO A 236 -5.66 19.57 -3.04
CA PRO A 236 -5.28 19.35 -4.44
C PRO A 236 -4.49 18.04 -4.66
N LEU A 237 -3.77 17.56 -3.63
CA LEU A 237 -3.10 16.25 -3.71
C LEU A 237 -4.08 15.08 -3.94
N LEU A 238 -5.33 15.17 -3.50
CA LEU A 238 -6.30 14.11 -3.78
C LEU A 238 -6.53 13.99 -5.30
N ASN A 239 -6.57 15.12 -6.02
CA ASN A 239 -6.65 15.11 -7.47
C ASN A 239 -5.38 14.51 -8.12
N VAL A 240 -4.20 14.76 -7.55
CA VAL A 240 -2.94 14.14 -8.01
C VAL A 240 -3.02 12.61 -7.87
N VAL A 241 -3.53 12.11 -6.74
CA VAL A 241 -3.74 10.66 -6.52
C VAL A 241 -4.74 10.09 -7.53
N PHE A 242 -5.88 10.73 -7.74
CA PHE A 242 -6.87 10.29 -8.73
C PHE A 242 -6.33 10.29 -10.17
N ASN A 243 -5.58 11.33 -10.56
CA ASN A 243 -4.96 11.38 -11.88
C ASN A 243 -3.91 10.27 -12.05
N SER A 244 -3.25 9.87 -10.96
CA SER A 244 -2.26 8.79 -10.98
C SER A 244 -2.87 7.40 -11.19
N LEU A 245 -4.19 7.23 -11.00
CA LEU A 245 -4.91 6.01 -11.36
C LEU A 245 -4.99 5.78 -12.88
N GLN A 246 -4.85 6.83 -13.68
CA GLN A 246 -4.86 6.72 -15.15
C GLN A 246 -3.49 6.32 -15.73
N VAL A 247 -2.45 6.21 -14.88
CA VAL A 247 -1.08 5.96 -15.30
C VAL A 247 -0.61 4.61 -14.73
N SER A 248 -0.32 3.65 -15.62
CA SER A 248 -0.07 2.24 -15.25
C SER A 248 1.08 2.06 -14.25
N SER A 249 2.12 2.89 -14.30
CA SER A 249 3.29 2.81 -13.42
C SER A 249 3.04 3.37 -12.01
N SER A 250 2.00 4.19 -11.82
CA SER A 250 1.62 4.77 -10.53
C SER A 250 0.30 4.23 -9.99
N PHE A 251 -0.42 3.42 -10.76
CA PHE A 251 -1.72 2.87 -10.41
C PHE A 251 -1.71 2.18 -9.04
N ASP A 252 -0.82 1.22 -8.81
CA ASP A 252 -0.78 0.48 -7.54
C ASP A 252 -0.52 1.39 -6.35
N SER A 253 0.39 2.35 -6.49
CA SER A 253 0.70 3.33 -5.45
C SER A 253 -0.49 4.26 -5.16
N ALA A 254 -1.28 4.61 -6.18
CA ALA A 254 -2.48 5.42 -6.00
C ALA A 254 -3.60 4.64 -5.31
N ILE A 255 -3.80 3.36 -5.67
CA ILE A 255 -4.72 2.45 -4.97
C ILE A 255 -4.31 2.34 -3.49
N GLU A 256 -3.03 2.10 -3.20
CA GLU A 256 -2.54 1.96 -1.84
C GLU A 256 -2.76 3.23 -1.01
N VAL A 257 -2.47 4.42 -1.56
CA VAL A 257 -2.74 5.71 -0.89
C VAL A 257 -4.23 5.89 -0.60
N LEU A 258 -5.11 5.59 -1.56
CA LEU A 258 -6.56 5.78 -1.37
C LEU A 258 -7.12 4.80 -0.33
N THR A 259 -6.75 3.52 -0.39
CA THR A 259 -7.13 2.52 0.61
C THR A 259 -6.68 2.95 2.00
N GLU A 260 -5.42 3.37 2.13
CA GLU A 260 -4.85 3.80 3.40
C GLU A 260 -5.51 5.09 3.95
N LEU A 261 -5.94 6.01 3.08
CA LEU A 261 -6.70 7.19 3.48
C LEU A 261 -8.14 6.84 3.93
N ILE A 262 -8.79 5.87 3.27
CA ILE A 262 -10.14 5.41 3.63
C ILE A 262 -10.16 4.84 5.04
N THR A 263 -9.18 4.00 5.37
CA THR A 263 -9.11 3.33 6.68
C THR A 263 -8.83 4.31 7.84
N ARG A 264 -8.22 5.46 7.57
CA ARG A 264 -7.87 6.46 8.59
C ARG A 264 -8.82 7.65 8.69
N HIS A 265 -9.62 7.93 7.67
CA HIS A 265 -10.44 9.15 7.63
C HIS A 265 -11.91 8.86 7.33
N GLU A 266 -12.73 8.85 8.39
CA GLU A 266 -14.19 8.62 8.32
C GLU A 266 -14.92 9.60 7.38
N GLY A 267 -14.38 10.80 7.16
CA GLY A 267 -14.98 11.81 6.27
C GLY A 267 -14.66 11.62 4.78
N LEU A 268 -13.80 10.66 4.41
CA LEU A 268 -13.37 10.45 3.04
C LEU A 268 -14.29 9.55 2.18
N PRO A 269 -14.89 8.45 2.69
CA PRO A 269 -15.83 7.62 1.93
C PRO A 269 -16.89 8.39 1.12
N PRO A 270 -17.63 9.39 1.66
CA PRO A 270 -18.63 10.12 0.87
C PRO A 270 -18.01 10.90 -0.31
N VAL A 271 -16.77 11.39 -0.15
CA VAL A 271 -16.05 12.13 -1.19
C VAL A 271 -15.63 11.19 -2.31
N LEU A 272 -15.11 10.00 -1.98
CA LEU A 272 -14.74 9.00 -2.98
C LEU A 272 -15.97 8.42 -3.67
N LEU A 273 -17.07 8.23 -2.93
CA LEU A 273 -18.35 7.81 -3.48
C LEU A 273 -18.86 8.81 -4.53
N SER A 274 -18.70 10.13 -4.31
CA SER A 274 -19.03 11.15 -5.31
C SER A 274 -18.20 11.06 -6.61
N ARG A 275 -17.06 10.36 -6.57
CA ARG A 275 -16.16 10.12 -7.72
C ARG A 275 -16.39 8.76 -8.38
N ILE A 276 -17.37 7.98 -7.93
CA ILE A 276 -17.59 6.61 -8.41
C ILE A 276 -17.81 6.53 -9.92
N HIS A 277 -18.54 7.49 -10.50
CA HIS A 277 -18.82 7.52 -11.93
C HIS A 277 -17.52 7.65 -12.74
N PHE A 278 -16.56 8.44 -12.26
CA PHE A 278 -15.25 8.53 -12.90
C PHE A 278 -14.51 7.18 -12.80
N LEU A 279 -14.46 6.56 -11.62
CA LEU A 279 -13.80 5.26 -11.42
C LEU A 279 -14.41 4.15 -12.29
N LYS A 280 -15.75 4.10 -12.37
CA LYS A 280 -16.50 3.13 -13.16
C LYS A 280 -16.31 3.34 -14.66
N GLU A 281 -16.62 4.54 -15.16
CA GLU A 281 -16.69 4.80 -16.60
C GLU A 281 -15.32 4.97 -17.25
N MET A 282 -14.37 5.64 -16.57
CA MET A 282 -13.07 5.97 -17.16
C MET A 282 -12.00 4.91 -16.94
N LEU A 283 -12.12 4.09 -15.88
CA LEU A 283 -11.11 3.11 -15.51
C LEU A 283 -11.62 1.67 -15.59
N LEU A 284 -12.71 1.37 -14.88
CA LEU A 284 -13.19 -0.01 -14.74
C LEU A 284 -13.76 -0.57 -16.06
N LEU A 285 -14.68 0.13 -16.73
CA LEU A 285 -15.30 -0.37 -17.96
C LEU A 285 -14.29 -0.63 -19.10
N PRO A 286 -13.32 0.27 -19.36
CA PRO A 286 -12.22 -0.02 -20.29
C PRO A 286 -11.39 -1.22 -19.86
N ALA A 287 -11.06 -1.35 -18.57
CA ALA A 287 -10.27 -2.47 -18.06
C ALA A 287 -11.00 -3.82 -18.22
N LEU A 288 -12.30 -3.87 -17.92
CA LEU A 288 -13.16 -5.04 -18.14
C LEU A 288 -13.20 -5.44 -19.62
N THR A 289 -13.27 -4.45 -20.53
CA THR A 289 -13.31 -4.71 -21.97
C THR A 289 -11.97 -5.24 -22.50
N ASN A 290 -10.87 -4.74 -21.96
CA ASN A 290 -9.52 -5.12 -22.37
C ASN A 290 -8.98 -6.36 -21.63
N GLY A 291 -9.67 -6.84 -20.59
CA GLY A 291 -9.18 -7.91 -19.73
C GLY A 291 -7.97 -7.51 -18.88
N ASP A 292 -7.87 -6.24 -18.48
CA ASP A 292 -6.78 -5.77 -17.61
C ASP A 292 -7.04 -6.14 -16.15
N GLU A 293 -6.70 -7.37 -15.78
CA GLU A 293 -6.93 -7.94 -14.45
C GLU A 293 -6.29 -7.11 -13.34
N LYS A 294 -5.15 -6.47 -13.62
CA LYS A 294 -4.46 -5.61 -12.66
C LYS A 294 -5.32 -4.41 -12.29
N VAL A 295 -5.87 -3.71 -13.29
CA VAL A 295 -6.73 -2.55 -13.05
C VAL A 295 -8.06 -2.98 -12.43
N ILE A 296 -8.67 -4.06 -12.94
CA ILE A 296 -9.94 -4.59 -12.40
C ILE A 296 -9.77 -4.96 -10.92
N GLY A 297 -8.75 -5.74 -10.57
CA GLY A 297 -8.48 -6.17 -9.20
C GLY A 297 -8.11 -5.01 -8.27
N GLY A 298 -7.35 -4.02 -8.75
CA GLY A 298 -7.05 -2.80 -8.00
C GLY A 298 -8.30 -1.99 -7.67
N LEU A 299 -9.18 -1.78 -8.66
CA LEU A 299 -10.45 -1.07 -8.46
C LEU A 299 -11.44 -1.89 -7.63
N ALA A 300 -11.53 -3.21 -7.82
CA ALA A 300 -12.38 -4.07 -7.00
C ALA A 300 -12.06 -3.94 -5.51
N ARG A 301 -10.76 -3.96 -5.15
CA ARG A 301 -10.30 -3.72 -3.78
C ARG A 301 -10.66 -2.31 -3.29
N LEU A 302 -10.31 -1.28 -4.05
CA LEU A 302 -10.60 0.11 -3.67
C LEU A 302 -12.11 0.37 -3.46
N LEU A 303 -12.95 -0.08 -4.39
CA LEU A 303 -14.40 0.08 -4.29
C LEU A 303 -14.99 -0.69 -3.12
N SER A 304 -14.46 -1.88 -2.82
CA SER A 304 -14.84 -2.66 -1.65
C SER A 304 -14.50 -1.94 -0.36
N GLU A 305 -13.32 -1.31 -0.26
CA GLU A 305 -12.91 -0.51 0.91
C GLU A 305 -13.80 0.72 1.11
N ILE A 306 -14.14 1.45 0.03
CA ILE A 306 -15.06 2.61 0.10
C ILE A 306 -16.41 2.18 0.69
N GLY A 307 -16.96 1.07 0.20
CA GLY A 307 -18.26 0.58 0.64
C GLY A 307 -18.25 0.05 2.08
N GLN A 308 -17.18 -0.65 2.47
CA GLN A 308 -17.02 -1.19 3.83
C GLN A 308 -16.78 -0.10 4.87
N ALA A 309 -16.11 1.00 4.51
CA ALA A 309 -15.90 2.12 5.41
C ALA A 309 -17.18 2.93 5.69
N ALA A 310 -18.19 2.84 4.83
CA ALA A 310 -19.45 3.57 5.00
C ALA A 310 -20.69 2.76 4.53
N PRO A 311 -21.00 1.62 5.17
CA PRO A 311 -22.11 0.75 4.76
C PRO A 311 -23.47 1.45 4.85
N ALA A 312 -23.63 2.39 5.79
CA ALA A 312 -24.82 3.22 5.91
C ALA A 312 -25.06 4.08 4.65
N LEU A 313 -24.00 4.68 4.06
CA LEU A 313 -24.12 5.48 2.84
C LEU A 313 -24.45 4.61 1.63
N ILE A 314 -23.96 3.36 1.58
CA ILE A 314 -24.31 2.41 0.53
C ILE A 314 -25.79 2.00 0.66
N ALA A 315 -26.25 1.77 1.88
CA ALA A 315 -27.64 1.44 2.19
C ALA A 315 -28.64 2.57 1.85
N GLU A 316 -28.20 3.82 1.70
CA GLU A 316 -29.07 4.91 1.24
C GLU A 316 -29.54 4.75 -0.22
N ALA A 317 -28.95 3.81 -0.98
CA ALA A 317 -29.32 3.53 -2.38
C ALA A 317 -29.29 4.77 -3.30
N SER A 318 -28.37 5.69 -3.03
CA SER A 318 -28.10 6.83 -3.90
C SER A 318 -27.61 6.36 -5.28
N THR A 319 -27.66 7.23 -6.27
CA THR A 319 -27.14 6.95 -7.62
C THR A 319 -25.69 6.46 -7.59
N GLU A 320 -24.88 7.05 -6.72
CA GLU A 320 -23.47 6.71 -6.53
C GLU A 320 -23.30 5.37 -5.80
N ALA A 321 -24.10 5.10 -4.77
CA ALA A 321 -24.07 3.82 -4.05
C ALA A 321 -24.44 2.65 -4.98
N LEU A 322 -25.47 2.82 -5.80
CA LEU A 322 -25.87 1.82 -6.79
C LEU A 322 -24.80 1.64 -7.86
N ALA A 323 -24.19 2.74 -8.34
CA ALA A 323 -23.09 2.65 -9.29
C ALA A 323 -21.88 1.88 -8.73
N LEU A 324 -21.59 2.01 -7.43
CA LEU A 324 -20.54 1.26 -6.74
C LEU A 324 -20.87 -0.23 -6.67
N ALA A 325 -22.09 -0.58 -6.24
CA ALA A 325 -22.53 -1.96 -6.15
C ALA A 325 -22.56 -2.65 -7.53
N GLU A 326 -23.02 -1.95 -8.57
CA GLU A 326 -22.99 -2.44 -9.95
C GLU A 326 -21.57 -2.63 -10.49
N ALA A 327 -20.65 -1.72 -10.15
CA ALA A 327 -19.24 -1.83 -10.51
C ALA A 327 -18.61 -3.08 -9.89
N LEU A 328 -18.81 -3.30 -8.58
CA LEU A 328 -18.35 -4.49 -7.88
C LEU A 328 -18.99 -5.77 -8.43
N LEU A 329 -20.29 -5.76 -8.76
CA LEU A 329 -20.95 -6.89 -9.40
C LEU A 329 -20.33 -7.20 -10.78
N SER A 330 -19.89 -6.18 -11.51
CA SER A 330 -19.20 -6.35 -12.78
C SER A 330 -17.81 -6.99 -12.60
N CYS A 331 -17.11 -6.65 -11.50
CA CYS A 331 -15.87 -7.32 -11.10
C CYS A 331 -16.10 -8.79 -10.73
N VAL A 332 -17.16 -9.12 -9.99
CA VAL A 332 -17.49 -10.53 -9.65
C VAL A 332 -17.78 -11.36 -10.91
N LYS A 333 -18.47 -10.78 -11.90
CA LYS A 333 -18.78 -11.44 -13.17
C LYS A 333 -17.57 -11.61 -14.08
N PHE A 334 -16.47 -10.90 -13.82
CA PHE A 334 -15.27 -11.00 -14.63
C PHE A 334 -14.65 -12.40 -14.48
N PRO A 335 -14.38 -13.12 -15.59
CA PRO A 335 -13.93 -14.50 -15.53
C PRO A 335 -12.41 -14.61 -15.32
N SER A 336 -11.89 -14.22 -14.14
CA SER A 336 -10.48 -14.45 -13.80
C SER A 336 -10.18 -15.94 -13.59
N GLU A 337 -8.95 -16.40 -13.84
CA GLU A 337 -8.59 -17.82 -13.66
C GLU A 337 -8.36 -18.21 -12.19
N ASP A 338 -8.06 -17.24 -11.33
CA ASP A 338 -7.59 -17.42 -9.95
C ASP A 338 -8.63 -17.08 -8.88
N TRP A 339 -9.81 -16.63 -9.28
CA TRP A 339 -10.87 -16.12 -8.42
C TRP A 339 -10.51 -14.90 -7.55
N GLU A 340 -9.28 -14.38 -7.60
CA GLU A 340 -8.79 -13.30 -6.71
C GLU A 340 -9.65 -12.04 -6.80
N ILE A 341 -10.05 -11.65 -8.01
CA ILE A 341 -10.90 -10.46 -8.23
C ILE A 341 -12.26 -10.64 -7.54
N ALA A 342 -12.91 -11.78 -7.73
CA ALA A 342 -14.22 -12.03 -7.13
C ALA A 342 -14.12 -12.16 -5.60
N ASP A 343 -13.11 -12.89 -5.12
CA ASP A 343 -12.83 -13.10 -3.70
C ASP A 343 -12.61 -11.78 -2.95
N SER A 344 -11.87 -10.84 -3.57
CA SER A 344 -11.60 -9.51 -2.99
C SER A 344 -12.85 -8.66 -2.72
N THR A 345 -14.00 -9.01 -3.30
CA THR A 345 -15.27 -8.29 -3.09
C THR A 345 -16.17 -8.89 -2.02
N LEU A 346 -15.91 -10.13 -1.58
CA LEU A 346 -16.83 -10.88 -0.72
C LEU A 346 -17.04 -10.23 0.64
N GLN A 347 -15.99 -9.63 1.23
CA GLN A 347 -16.10 -8.94 2.50
C GLN A 347 -17.03 -7.72 2.42
N PHE A 348 -17.01 -6.98 1.31
CA PHE A 348 -17.95 -5.89 1.07
C PHE A 348 -19.39 -6.39 1.04
N TRP A 349 -19.67 -7.44 0.27
CA TRP A 349 -21.01 -7.98 0.15
C TRP A 349 -21.54 -8.53 1.48
N SER A 350 -20.69 -9.20 2.24
CA SER A 350 -21.04 -9.73 3.57
C SER A 350 -21.31 -8.59 4.56
N THR A 351 -20.45 -7.58 4.58
CA THR A 351 -20.62 -6.38 5.43
C THR A 351 -21.92 -5.64 5.10
N LEU A 352 -22.20 -5.45 3.81
CA LEU A 352 -23.44 -4.82 3.37
C LEU A 352 -24.65 -5.68 3.76
N ALA A 353 -24.62 -6.99 3.49
CA ALA A 353 -25.72 -7.88 3.79
C ALA A 353 -26.04 -7.93 5.29
N SER A 354 -25.02 -8.12 6.12
CA SER A 354 -25.12 -8.06 7.59
C SER A 354 -25.66 -6.71 8.07
N PHE A 355 -25.21 -5.60 7.49
CA PHE A 355 -25.74 -4.27 7.82
C PHE A 355 -27.23 -4.16 7.49
N MET A 356 -27.66 -4.63 6.31
CA MET A 356 -29.06 -4.61 5.90
C MET A 356 -29.95 -5.49 6.78
N LEU A 357 -29.48 -6.68 7.17
CA LEU A 357 -30.19 -7.60 8.07
C LEU A 357 -30.32 -7.02 9.50
N GLY A 358 -29.32 -6.26 9.95
CA GLY A 358 -29.28 -5.64 11.27
C GLY A 358 -30.08 -4.34 11.43
N LEU A 359 -30.63 -3.77 10.35
CA LEU A 359 -31.47 -2.57 10.44
C LEU A 359 -32.73 -2.88 11.26
N ASP A 360 -33.05 -2.04 12.24
CA ASP A 360 -34.22 -2.24 13.11
C ASP A 360 -35.55 -1.93 12.39
N VAL A 361 -36.66 -2.40 12.94
CA VAL A 361 -38.00 -2.36 12.31
C VAL A 361 -38.55 -0.94 12.17
N ASP A 362 -38.06 0.03 12.95
CA ASP A 362 -38.57 1.41 13.01
C ASP A 362 -38.28 2.26 11.75
N ILE A 363 -37.51 1.73 10.79
CA ILE A 363 -37.21 2.35 9.49
C ILE A 363 -38.07 1.75 8.36
N ALA A 364 -39.27 1.27 8.68
CA ALA A 364 -40.15 0.47 7.79
C ALA A 364 -40.47 1.08 6.40
N ASN A 365 -40.53 2.42 6.27
CA ASN A 365 -40.82 3.08 4.98
C ASN A 365 -39.60 3.26 4.08
N ILE A 366 -38.39 3.41 4.66
CA ILE A 366 -37.14 3.46 3.89
C ILE A 366 -36.77 2.02 3.47
N ARG A 367 -36.97 1.04 4.38
CA ARG A 367 -36.78 -0.39 4.16
C ARG A 367 -37.45 -0.90 2.87
N LYS A 368 -38.66 -0.45 2.54
CA LYS A 368 -39.40 -1.02 1.38
C LYS A 368 -38.84 -0.61 0.00
N HIS A 369 -38.41 0.64 -0.17
CA HIS A 369 -37.79 1.08 -1.45
C HIS A 369 -36.34 0.58 -1.56
N PHE A 370 -35.65 0.52 -0.42
CA PHE A 370 -34.31 -0.03 -0.23
C PHE A 370 -34.23 -1.54 -0.53
N GLU A 371 -35.21 -2.32 -0.06
CA GLU A 371 -35.30 -3.76 -0.28
C GLU A 371 -35.41 -4.06 -1.77
N ASP A 372 -36.33 -3.40 -2.50
CA ASP A 372 -36.59 -3.75 -3.91
C ASP A 372 -35.34 -3.61 -4.82
N VAL A 373 -34.52 -2.58 -4.63
CA VAL A 373 -33.34 -2.33 -5.46
C VAL A 373 -32.19 -3.27 -5.07
N PHE A 374 -31.86 -3.37 -3.79
CA PHE A 374 -30.74 -4.21 -3.35
C PHE A 374 -31.07 -5.70 -3.43
N ILE A 375 -32.33 -6.12 -3.26
CA ILE A 375 -32.75 -7.51 -3.54
C ILE A 375 -32.43 -7.89 -4.98
N SER A 376 -32.66 -7.00 -5.95
CA SER A 376 -32.28 -7.23 -7.35
C SER A 376 -30.76 -7.38 -7.50
N ILE A 377 -29.98 -6.54 -6.83
CA ILE A 377 -28.52 -6.60 -6.85
C ILE A 377 -28.00 -7.90 -6.22
N PHE A 378 -28.47 -8.27 -5.02
CA PHE A 378 -28.10 -9.52 -4.35
C PHE A 378 -28.56 -10.76 -5.11
N SER A 379 -29.71 -10.67 -5.79
CA SER A 379 -30.20 -11.71 -6.69
C SER A 379 -29.29 -11.89 -7.91
N ALA A 380 -28.77 -10.80 -8.49
CA ALA A 380 -27.81 -10.86 -9.59
C ALA A 380 -26.40 -11.25 -9.12
N LEU A 381 -26.03 -10.89 -7.88
CA LEU A 381 -24.81 -11.33 -7.22
C LEU A 381 -24.82 -12.84 -7.03
N LEU A 382 -25.92 -13.41 -6.52
CA LEU A 382 -26.06 -14.85 -6.37
C LEU A 382 -25.79 -15.60 -7.68
N ASP A 383 -26.38 -15.14 -8.79
CA ASP A 383 -26.13 -15.75 -10.11
C ASP A 383 -24.64 -15.67 -10.50
N ALA A 384 -23.99 -14.54 -10.24
CA ALA A 384 -22.57 -14.34 -10.55
C ALA A 384 -21.67 -15.22 -9.67
N LEU A 385 -21.94 -15.31 -8.37
CA LEU A 385 -21.19 -16.15 -7.43
C LEU A 385 -21.34 -17.63 -7.76
N LEU A 386 -22.56 -18.09 -8.09
CA LEU A 386 -22.81 -19.47 -8.52
C LEU A 386 -22.08 -19.79 -9.82
N PHE A 387 -22.03 -18.84 -10.76
CA PHE A 387 -21.26 -19.01 -11.99
C PHE A 387 -19.76 -19.14 -11.72
N ARG A 388 -19.20 -18.28 -10.85
CA ARG A 388 -17.78 -18.31 -10.48
C ARG A 388 -17.41 -19.51 -9.64
N ALA A 389 -18.34 -20.04 -8.86
CA ALA A 389 -18.14 -21.24 -8.05
C ALA A 389 -18.17 -22.54 -8.88
N GLN A 390 -18.42 -22.51 -10.20
CA GLN A 390 -18.45 -23.72 -11.02
C GLN A 390 -17.08 -24.37 -11.13
N VAL A 391 -17.10 -25.71 -11.23
CA VAL A 391 -15.91 -26.52 -11.50
C VAL A 391 -15.62 -26.53 -13.00
N ASP A 392 -14.35 -26.56 -13.37
CA ASP A 392 -13.93 -26.69 -14.77
C ASP A 392 -14.03 -28.14 -15.28
N GLU A 393 -14.15 -28.31 -16.60
CA GLU A 393 -14.21 -29.64 -17.23
C GLU A 393 -12.91 -30.44 -17.02
N SER A 394 -11.78 -29.76 -16.82
CA SER A 394 -10.46 -30.37 -16.56
C SER A 394 -10.32 -30.92 -15.14
N THR A 395 -11.20 -30.54 -14.22
CA THR A 395 -11.17 -30.96 -12.81
C THR A 395 -11.77 -32.36 -12.62
N PHE A 396 -12.47 -32.87 -13.62
CA PHE A 396 -12.98 -34.24 -13.63
C PHE A 396 -11.95 -35.18 -14.22
N ASN A 397 -11.30 -35.98 -13.37
CA ASN A 397 -10.43 -37.06 -13.83
C ASN A 397 -11.24 -38.35 -13.97
N ASP A 398 -11.61 -38.69 -15.21
CA ASP A 398 -12.38 -39.90 -15.56
C ASP A 398 -11.79 -41.19 -14.95
N ASP A 399 -10.47 -41.22 -14.76
CA ASP A 399 -9.74 -42.41 -14.28
C ASP A 399 -9.79 -42.61 -12.75
N SER A 400 -10.00 -41.56 -11.96
CA SER A 400 -9.97 -41.63 -10.48
C SER A 400 -11.35 -41.49 -9.83
N GLY A 401 -12.33 -40.90 -10.52
CA GLY A 401 -13.65 -40.59 -9.95
C GLY A 401 -13.61 -39.57 -8.80
N VAL A 402 -12.48 -38.90 -8.60
CA VAL A 402 -12.27 -37.86 -7.58
C VAL A 402 -12.23 -36.51 -8.29
N VAL A 403 -13.08 -35.58 -7.84
CA VAL A 403 -13.01 -34.17 -8.23
C VAL A 403 -11.91 -33.52 -7.38
N ASP A 404 -10.77 -33.24 -7.98
CA ASP A 404 -9.67 -32.55 -7.30
C ASP A 404 -9.81 -31.04 -7.53
N LEU A 405 -10.54 -30.38 -6.64
CA LEU A 405 -10.83 -28.94 -6.75
C LEU A 405 -9.51 -28.14 -6.75
N PRO A 406 -9.32 -27.18 -7.67
CA PRO A 406 -8.20 -26.25 -7.57
C PRO A 406 -8.21 -25.54 -6.22
N ASP A 407 -7.04 -25.40 -5.59
CA ASP A 407 -6.91 -24.77 -4.27
C ASP A 407 -7.60 -23.39 -4.20
N GLY A 408 -7.49 -22.58 -5.27
CA GLY A 408 -8.13 -21.27 -5.38
C GLY A 408 -9.67 -21.36 -5.37
N LEU A 409 -10.25 -22.30 -6.12
CA LEU A 409 -11.71 -22.53 -6.12
C LEU A 409 -12.19 -23.06 -4.77
N ALA A 410 -11.42 -23.96 -4.14
CA ALA A 410 -11.73 -24.48 -2.81
C ALA A 410 -11.77 -23.34 -1.77
N GLN A 411 -10.75 -22.46 -1.78
CA GLN A 411 -10.70 -21.30 -0.89
C GLN A 411 -11.85 -20.32 -1.15
N PHE A 412 -12.11 -20.01 -2.43
CA PHE A 412 -13.22 -19.13 -2.82
C PHE A 412 -14.56 -19.68 -2.32
N ARG A 413 -14.84 -20.97 -2.54
CA ARG A 413 -16.06 -21.63 -2.04
C ARG A 413 -16.18 -21.57 -0.51
N MET A 414 -15.08 -21.75 0.22
CA MET A 414 -15.10 -21.62 1.68
C MET A 414 -15.46 -20.19 2.11
N ASN A 415 -14.92 -19.18 1.43
CA ASN A 415 -15.21 -17.78 1.70
C ASN A 415 -16.66 -17.37 1.35
N LEU A 416 -17.34 -18.12 0.46
CA LEU A 416 -18.73 -17.87 0.07
C LEU A 416 -19.77 -18.33 1.10
N VAL A 417 -19.43 -19.27 1.98
CA VAL A 417 -20.39 -19.98 2.84
C VAL A 417 -21.24 -18.99 3.65
N GLU A 418 -20.62 -18.09 4.41
CA GLU A 418 -21.34 -17.12 5.24
C GLU A 418 -22.19 -16.16 4.39
N LEU A 419 -21.63 -15.69 3.27
CA LEU A 419 -22.33 -14.78 2.36
C LEU A 419 -23.57 -15.43 1.73
N LEU A 420 -23.53 -16.72 1.39
CA LEU A 420 -24.70 -17.43 0.85
C LEU A 420 -25.85 -17.50 1.86
N VAL A 421 -25.53 -17.67 3.14
CA VAL A 421 -26.53 -17.64 4.23
C VAL A 421 -27.15 -16.25 4.33
N ASP A 422 -26.33 -15.20 4.34
CA ASP A 422 -26.80 -13.81 4.39
C ASP A 422 -27.68 -13.45 3.18
N ILE A 423 -27.29 -13.87 1.97
CA ILE A 423 -28.08 -13.70 0.75
C ILE A 423 -29.42 -14.44 0.86
N CYS A 424 -29.43 -15.66 1.39
CA CYS A 424 -30.67 -16.44 1.58
C CYS A 424 -31.63 -15.74 2.55
N GLN A 425 -31.11 -15.14 3.62
CA GLN A 425 -31.91 -14.36 4.57
C GLN A 425 -32.49 -13.08 3.93
N LEU A 426 -31.69 -12.38 3.11
CA LEU A 426 -32.12 -11.16 2.41
C LEU A 426 -33.16 -11.41 1.32
N LEU A 427 -32.94 -12.41 0.46
CA LEU A 427 -33.86 -12.74 -0.63
C LEU A 427 -35.12 -13.48 -0.12
N GLY A 428 -35.02 -14.09 1.05
CA GLY A 428 -35.99 -15.03 1.58
C GLY A 428 -35.81 -16.43 1.00
N SER A 429 -36.01 -17.45 1.85
CA SER A 429 -35.76 -18.86 1.52
C SER A 429 -36.51 -19.33 0.27
N ALA A 430 -37.74 -18.87 0.05
CA ALA A 430 -38.51 -19.24 -1.15
C ALA A 430 -37.89 -18.71 -2.44
N ALA A 431 -37.44 -17.44 -2.47
CA ALA A 431 -36.86 -16.84 -3.67
C ALA A 431 -35.44 -17.39 -3.95
N PHE A 432 -34.66 -17.59 -2.88
CA PHE A 432 -33.34 -18.23 -2.96
C PHE A 432 -33.44 -19.66 -3.51
N MET A 433 -34.37 -20.47 -2.98
CA MET A 433 -34.61 -21.82 -3.49
C MET A 433 -35.10 -21.80 -4.93
N GLN A 434 -36.02 -20.89 -5.29
CA GLN A 434 -36.44 -20.74 -6.69
C GLN A 434 -35.26 -20.38 -7.61
N LYS A 435 -34.29 -19.59 -7.16
CA LYS A 435 -33.08 -19.30 -7.93
C LYS A 435 -32.17 -20.52 -8.10
N ILE A 436 -31.93 -21.28 -7.04
CA ILE A 436 -31.14 -22.52 -7.11
C ILE A 436 -31.80 -23.54 -8.03
N PHE A 437 -33.11 -23.77 -7.87
CA PHE A 437 -33.83 -24.82 -8.60
C PHE A 437 -34.32 -24.39 -9.99
N CYS A 438 -34.72 -23.14 -10.20
CA CYS A 438 -35.38 -22.67 -11.43
C CYS A 438 -34.58 -21.60 -12.19
N GLY A 439 -33.61 -20.93 -11.57
CA GLY A 439 -32.78 -19.91 -12.21
C GLY A 439 -31.77 -20.55 -13.16
N GLY A 440 -32.14 -20.73 -14.44
CA GLY A 440 -31.25 -21.28 -15.47
C GLY A 440 -31.83 -22.45 -16.28
N TRP A 441 -33.04 -22.92 -15.98
CA TRP A 441 -33.67 -23.96 -16.80
C TRP A 441 -34.28 -23.35 -18.08
N MET A 442 -33.48 -22.99 -19.08
CA MET A 442 -34.00 -22.69 -20.43
C MET A 442 -33.05 -23.15 -21.53
N PRO A 443 -33.53 -23.77 -22.64
CA PRO A 443 -34.89 -24.20 -22.95
C PRO A 443 -35.12 -25.70 -22.61
N VAL A 444 -36.38 -26.10 -22.62
CA VAL A 444 -36.97 -27.45 -22.41
C VAL A 444 -36.29 -28.61 -23.18
N ASN A 445 -35.27 -28.35 -24.00
CA ASN A 445 -34.67 -29.30 -24.96
C ASN A 445 -33.22 -29.71 -24.68
N ALA A 446 -32.56 -29.23 -23.61
CA ALA A 446 -31.22 -29.71 -23.24
C ALA A 446 -31.06 -29.81 -21.71
N PRO A 447 -30.42 -30.88 -21.18
CA PRO A 447 -30.11 -30.98 -19.76
C PRO A 447 -29.07 -29.92 -19.37
N PRO A 448 -29.16 -29.33 -18.16
CA PRO A 448 -28.15 -28.37 -17.68
C PRO A 448 -26.77 -29.04 -17.56
N PRO A 449 -25.68 -28.29 -17.78
CA PRO A 449 -24.34 -28.82 -17.62
C PRO A 449 -24.09 -29.24 -16.16
N TRP A 450 -23.41 -30.37 -15.95
CA TRP A 450 -23.23 -30.97 -14.63
C TRP A 450 -22.55 -30.01 -13.63
N LYS A 451 -21.61 -29.18 -14.10
CA LYS A 451 -20.92 -28.16 -13.30
C LYS A 451 -21.84 -27.08 -12.73
N GLU A 452 -22.90 -26.72 -13.46
CA GLU A 452 -23.90 -25.76 -12.98
C GLU A 452 -24.76 -26.42 -11.90
N VAL A 453 -25.13 -27.69 -12.10
CA VAL A 453 -25.85 -28.47 -11.10
C VAL A 453 -25.03 -28.65 -9.83
N GLU A 454 -23.73 -28.95 -9.96
CA GLU A 454 -22.82 -29.14 -8.84
C GLU A 454 -22.65 -27.85 -8.03
N ALA A 455 -22.42 -26.69 -8.67
CA ALA A 455 -22.28 -25.42 -7.96
C ALA A 455 -23.56 -25.01 -7.20
N LYS A 456 -24.73 -25.31 -7.79
CA LYS A 456 -26.03 -25.10 -7.15
C LYS A 456 -26.25 -26.04 -5.97
N LEU A 457 -25.82 -27.30 -6.07
CA LEU A 457 -25.87 -28.25 -4.95
C LEU A 457 -24.90 -27.87 -3.84
N PHE A 458 -23.71 -27.37 -4.18
CA PHE A 458 -22.78 -26.78 -3.23
C PHE A 458 -23.46 -25.65 -2.43
N ALA A 459 -24.10 -24.69 -3.10
CA ALA A 459 -24.78 -23.58 -2.44
C ALA A 459 -26.01 -23.99 -1.62
N LEU A 460 -26.63 -25.13 -1.93
CA LEU A 460 -27.73 -25.71 -1.15
C LEU A 460 -27.26 -26.46 0.10
N ASN A 461 -26.03 -27.00 0.07
CA ASN A 461 -25.44 -27.77 1.16
C ASN A 461 -24.89 -26.88 2.29
N VAL A 462 -24.58 -25.63 1.95
CA VAL A 462 -24.31 -24.55 2.91
C VAL A 462 -25.59 -24.21 3.67
#